data_AF-A0A0Q5L6Q7-F1
#
_entry.id   AF-A0A0Q5L6Q7-F1
#
_cell.length_a   1.000
_cell.length_b   1.000
_cell.length_c   1.000
_cell.angle_alpha   90.00
_cell.angle_beta   90.00
_cell.angle_gamma   90.00
#
_symmetry.space_group_name_H-M   'P 1'
#
loop_
_entity.id
_entity.type
_entity.pdbx_description
1 polymer ?
#
loop_
_entity_poly.entity_id
_entity_poly.type
_entity_poly.pdbx_seq_one_letter_code
_entity_poly.pdbx_strand_id
1 'polypeptide(L)'
;MDARSRRSRESLRAAVLRLAGTTPITTVTASAICAEAGVTRDTFYRHADSPVSLLADALAAEIDEAMEVLPHTDAIGDGERALLEHVHRRADVYRGAMHPLLAAPVRSNLERSISAGLVLWAELHPGIIPSEFASDATAMRIAVAYAAAGTVGAVEEWLRSEDDDIERAVRLILAASPEWWLR
;
A
#
# COMPACT_ATOMS: atom_id res chain seq x y z
N MET A 1 4.77 8.05 -22.64
CA MET A 1 3.71 8.82 -21.94
C MET A 1 3.99 10.31 -22.15
N ASP A 2 3.03 11.10 -22.65
CA ASP A 2 3.21 12.57 -22.86
C ASP A 2 3.41 13.29 -21.51
N ALA A 3 4.30 14.29 -21.46
CA ALA A 3 4.57 15.11 -20.28
C ALA A 3 3.30 15.76 -19.71
N ARG A 4 2.33 16.09 -20.57
CA ARG A 4 1.02 16.60 -20.14
C ARG A 4 0.21 15.56 -19.37
N SER A 5 0.17 14.33 -19.87
CA SER A 5 -0.55 13.21 -19.24
C SER A 5 0.02 12.90 -17.85
N ARG A 6 1.35 12.90 -17.72
CA ARG A 6 2.02 12.72 -16.42
C ARG A 6 1.66 13.83 -15.42
N ARG A 7 1.73 15.10 -15.83
CA ARG A 7 1.34 16.23 -14.97
C ARG A 7 -0.12 16.15 -14.51
N SER A 8 -1.05 15.79 -15.41
CA SER A 8 -2.46 15.59 -15.06
C SER A 8 -2.64 14.48 -14.03
N ARG A 9 -1.93 13.35 -14.20
CA ARG A 9 -1.95 12.24 -13.25
C ARG A 9 -1.44 12.65 -11.87
N GLU A 10 -0.31 13.36 -11.81
CA GLU A 10 0.27 13.87 -10.56
C GLU A 10 -0.67 14.84 -9.85
N SER A 11 -1.27 15.80 -10.60
CA SER A 11 -2.24 16.75 -10.03
C SER A 11 -3.48 16.06 -9.46
N LEU A 12 -4.04 15.08 -10.19
CA LEU A 12 -5.18 14.29 -9.75
C LEU A 12 -4.89 13.48 -8.49
N ARG A 13 -3.73 12.81 -8.41
CA ARG A 13 -3.30 12.07 -7.22
C ARG A 13 -3.15 12.98 -6.01
N ALA A 14 -2.50 14.13 -6.19
CA ALA A 14 -2.34 15.10 -5.11
C ALA A 14 -3.69 15.65 -4.62
N ALA A 15 -4.62 15.93 -5.53
CA ALA A 15 -5.96 16.42 -5.21
C ALA A 15 -6.79 15.39 -4.42
N VAL A 16 -6.80 14.12 -4.84
CA VAL A 16 -7.56 13.08 -4.12
C VAL A 16 -7.00 12.83 -2.72
N LEU A 17 -5.66 12.84 -2.56
CA LEU A 17 -5.02 12.66 -1.25
C LEU A 17 -5.35 13.82 -0.29
N ARG A 18 -5.36 15.07 -0.78
CA ARG A 18 -5.76 16.22 0.03
C ARG A 18 -7.22 16.13 0.49
N LEU A 19 -8.13 15.83 -0.43
CA LEU A 19 -9.56 15.71 -0.11
C LEU A 19 -9.84 14.54 0.84
N ALA A 20 -9.20 13.39 0.61
CA ALA A 20 -9.35 12.20 1.43
C ALA A 20 -8.76 12.36 2.85
N GLY A 21 -7.81 13.29 3.04
CA GLY A 21 -7.24 13.57 4.35
C GLY A 21 -8.20 14.26 5.32
N THR A 22 -9.28 14.87 4.83
CA THR A 22 -10.28 15.55 5.67
C THR A 22 -11.69 15.01 5.50
N THR A 23 -11.93 14.19 4.47
CA THR A 23 -13.26 13.75 4.05
C THR A 23 -13.22 12.27 3.68
N PRO A 24 -14.14 11.43 4.19
CA PRO A 24 -14.21 10.03 3.78
C PRO A 24 -14.30 9.88 2.26
N ILE A 25 -13.44 9.03 1.68
CA ILE A 25 -13.30 8.91 0.22
C ILE A 25 -14.60 8.51 -0.47
N THR A 26 -15.49 7.81 0.23
CA THR A 26 -16.83 7.39 -0.24
C THR A 26 -17.76 8.57 -0.53
N THR A 27 -17.47 9.76 0.01
CA THR A 27 -18.24 11.00 -0.22
C THR A 27 -17.54 11.97 -1.16
N VAL A 28 -16.26 11.76 -1.46
CA VAL A 28 -15.50 12.59 -2.40
C VAL A 28 -15.97 12.31 -3.83
N THR A 29 -16.28 13.37 -4.58
CA THR A 29 -16.76 13.25 -5.96
C THR A 29 -15.65 13.50 -6.98
N ALA A 30 -15.77 12.92 -8.17
CA ALA A 30 -14.87 13.22 -9.28
C ALA A 30 -14.86 14.72 -9.63
N SER A 31 -15.99 15.41 -9.48
CA SER A 31 -16.08 16.86 -9.71
C SER A 31 -15.28 17.67 -8.69
N ALA A 32 -15.33 17.30 -7.40
CA ALA A 32 -14.51 17.94 -6.37
C ALA A 32 -13.02 17.75 -6.64
N ILE A 33 -12.60 16.52 -7.02
CA ILE A 33 -11.22 16.23 -7.39
C ILE A 33 -10.80 17.04 -8.63
N CYS A 34 -11.64 17.12 -9.66
CA CYS A 34 -11.37 17.90 -10.86
C CYS A 34 -11.17 19.39 -10.55
N ALA A 35 -12.03 19.95 -9.68
CA ALA A 35 -11.92 21.35 -9.26
C ALA A 35 -10.61 21.60 -8.50
N GLU A 36 -10.28 20.72 -7.54
CA GLU A 36 -9.05 20.79 -6.75
C GLU A 36 -7.78 20.59 -7.60
N ALA A 37 -7.83 19.72 -8.62
CA ALA A 37 -6.70 19.44 -9.50
C ALA A 37 -6.56 20.42 -10.68
N GLY A 38 -7.55 21.29 -10.91
CA GLY A 38 -7.59 22.20 -12.06
C GLY A 38 -7.72 21.49 -13.41
N VAL A 39 -8.46 20.37 -13.48
CA VAL A 39 -8.65 19.56 -14.70
C VAL A 39 -10.11 19.31 -15.03
N THR A 40 -10.39 18.83 -16.25
CA THR A 40 -11.75 18.46 -16.68
C THR A 40 -12.13 17.06 -16.23
N ARG A 41 -13.44 16.76 -16.18
CA ARG A 41 -13.94 15.40 -15.92
C ARG A 41 -13.47 14.39 -16.97
N ASP A 42 -13.40 14.79 -18.23
CA ASP A 42 -12.81 13.95 -19.29
C ASP A 42 -11.36 13.57 -18.97
N THR A 43 -10.57 14.52 -18.46
CA THR A 43 -9.20 14.24 -18.03
C THR A 43 -9.18 13.28 -16.83
N PHE A 44 -10.06 13.45 -15.85
CA PHE A 44 -10.18 12.52 -14.73
C PHE A 44 -10.44 11.08 -15.20
N TYR A 45 -11.45 10.86 -16.04
CA TYR A 45 -11.84 9.51 -16.48
C TYR A 45 -10.85 8.85 -17.45
N ARG A 46 -9.90 9.62 -18.01
CA ARG A 46 -8.74 9.04 -18.72
C ARG A 46 -7.69 8.44 -17.78
N HIS A 47 -7.73 8.78 -16.48
CA HIS A 47 -6.74 8.37 -15.49
C HIS A 47 -7.31 7.46 -14.40
N ALA A 48 -8.61 7.52 -14.10
CA ALA A 48 -9.22 6.69 -13.07
C ALA A 48 -10.72 6.48 -13.31
N ASP A 49 -11.20 5.30 -12.96
CA ASP A 49 -12.62 4.93 -13.08
C ASP A 49 -13.47 5.53 -11.94
N SER A 50 -12.86 5.80 -10.78
CA SER A 50 -13.55 6.32 -9.59
C SER A 50 -12.60 7.11 -8.68
N PRO A 51 -13.14 7.94 -7.76
CA PRO A 51 -12.34 8.56 -6.69
C PRO A 51 -11.55 7.56 -5.85
N VAL A 52 -12.16 6.43 -5.49
CA VAL A 52 -11.52 5.38 -4.67
C VAL A 52 -10.38 4.70 -5.42
N SER A 53 -10.54 4.41 -6.72
CA SER A 53 -9.47 3.84 -7.53
C SER A 53 -8.32 4.84 -7.72
N LEU A 54 -8.62 6.13 -7.93
CA LEU A 54 -7.59 7.17 -8.00
C LEU A 54 -6.82 7.29 -6.67
N LEU A 55 -7.52 7.20 -5.54
CA LEU A 55 -6.89 7.21 -4.21
C LEU A 55 -5.98 6.00 -4.04
N ALA A 56 -6.48 4.81 -4.37
CA ALA A 56 -5.69 3.58 -4.30
C ALA A 56 -4.43 3.66 -5.17
N ASP A 57 -4.52 4.24 -6.36
CA ASP A 57 -3.38 4.43 -7.25
C ASP A 57 -2.39 5.49 -6.74
N ALA A 58 -2.87 6.48 -6.00
CA ALA A 58 -2.02 7.49 -5.36
C ALA A 58 -1.23 6.88 -4.19
N LEU A 59 -1.92 6.15 -3.31
CA LEU A 59 -1.30 5.45 -2.17
C LEU A 59 -0.31 4.38 -2.63
N ALA A 60 -0.65 3.59 -3.64
CA ALA A 60 0.27 2.59 -4.20
C ALA A 60 1.59 3.21 -4.67
N ALA A 61 1.54 4.37 -5.32
CA ALA A 61 2.75 5.05 -5.76
C ALA A 61 3.62 5.53 -4.59
N GLU A 62 3.02 6.05 -3.52
CA GLU A 62 3.76 6.44 -2.31
C GLU A 62 4.35 5.23 -1.57
N ILE A 63 3.69 4.07 -1.64
CA ILE A 63 4.22 2.81 -1.09
C ILE A 63 5.39 2.32 -1.94
N ASP A 64 5.24 2.31 -3.27
CA ASP A 64 6.32 1.90 -4.17
C ASP A 64 7.60 2.73 -3.91
N GLU A 65 7.45 4.04 -3.70
CA GLU A 65 8.54 4.93 -3.28
C GLU A 65 9.10 4.55 -1.89
N ALA A 66 8.25 4.26 -0.90
CA ALA A 66 8.70 3.83 0.43
C ALA A 66 9.45 2.48 0.40
N MET A 67 9.09 1.58 -0.52
CA MET A 67 9.69 0.26 -0.66
C MET A 67 11.04 0.27 -1.40
N GLU A 68 11.50 1.43 -1.90
CA GLU A 68 12.86 1.57 -2.47
C GLU A 68 13.97 1.26 -1.44
N VAL A 69 13.64 1.17 -0.16
CA VAL A 69 14.56 0.71 0.91
C VAL A 69 14.89 -0.79 0.80
N LEU A 70 14.01 -1.63 0.24
CA LEU A 70 14.13 -3.09 0.28
C LEU A 70 15.44 -3.64 -0.33
N PRO A 71 15.95 -3.13 -1.46
CA PRO A 71 17.23 -3.57 -2.03
C PRO A 71 18.47 -3.12 -1.23
N HIS A 72 18.29 -2.28 -0.21
CA HIS A 72 19.36 -1.61 0.51
C HIS A 72 19.38 -1.94 2.01
N THR A 73 18.47 -2.78 2.48
CA THR A 73 18.40 -3.26 3.87
C THR A 73 18.84 -4.72 3.98
N ASP A 74 19.37 -5.07 5.14
CA ASP A 74 19.73 -6.44 5.52
C ASP A 74 18.57 -7.20 6.20
N ALA A 75 17.44 -6.54 6.49
CA ALA A 75 16.31 -7.16 7.18
C ALA A 75 14.95 -6.69 6.64
N ILE A 76 14.04 -7.65 6.40
CA ILE A 76 12.65 -7.37 5.96
C ILE A 76 11.91 -6.39 6.89
N GLY A 77 12.32 -6.34 8.16
CA GLY A 77 11.74 -5.44 9.16
C GLY A 77 11.88 -3.96 8.83
N ASP A 78 12.87 -3.56 8.04
CA ASP A 78 13.00 -2.17 7.58
C ASP A 78 11.96 -1.83 6.51
N GLY A 79 11.61 -2.79 5.66
CA GLY A 79 10.48 -2.68 4.72
C GLY A 79 9.14 -2.58 5.46
N GLU A 80 8.93 -3.43 6.47
CA GLU A 80 7.74 -3.37 7.33
C GLU A 80 7.63 -2.00 8.03
N ARG A 81 8.73 -1.46 8.57
CA ARG A 81 8.77 -0.12 9.15
C ARG A 81 8.40 0.95 8.13
N ALA A 82 9.01 0.95 6.96
CA ALA A 82 8.73 1.94 5.91
C ALA A 82 7.26 1.93 5.48
N LEU A 83 6.64 0.75 5.39
CA LEU A 83 5.21 0.59 5.14
C LEU A 83 4.37 1.23 6.25
N LEU A 84 4.64 0.89 7.52
CA LEU A 84 3.87 1.41 8.64
C LEU A 84 4.06 2.92 8.85
N GLU A 85 5.26 3.45 8.59
CA GLU A 85 5.49 4.90 8.57
C GLU A 85 4.66 5.59 7.48
N HIS A 86 4.56 5.02 6.28
CA HIS A 86 3.68 5.52 5.24
C HIS A 86 2.21 5.50 5.68
N VAL A 87 1.74 4.37 6.21
CA VAL A 87 0.37 4.23 6.72
C VAL A 87 0.08 5.24 7.82
N HIS A 88 1.02 5.44 8.75
CA HIS A 88 0.91 6.42 9.83
C HIS A 88 0.77 7.85 9.30
N ARG A 89 1.65 8.26 8.36
CA ARG A 89 1.57 9.57 7.72
C ARG A 89 0.25 9.82 6.98
N ARG A 90 -0.43 8.75 6.57
CA ARG A 90 -1.70 8.77 5.83
C ARG A 90 -2.86 8.21 6.66
N ALA A 91 -2.75 8.15 7.99
CA ALA A 91 -3.70 7.42 8.82
C ALA A 91 -5.16 7.89 8.64
N ASP A 92 -5.39 9.20 8.53
CA ASP A 92 -6.74 9.76 8.31
C ASP A 92 -7.32 9.35 6.96
N VAL A 93 -6.49 9.27 5.91
CA VAL A 93 -6.88 8.81 4.58
C VAL A 93 -7.28 7.33 4.62
N TYR A 94 -6.47 6.49 5.26
CA TYR A 94 -6.76 5.07 5.39
C TYR A 94 -8.00 4.81 6.24
N ARG A 95 -8.13 5.47 7.39
CA ARG A 95 -9.32 5.40 8.26
C ARG A 95 -10.57 5.89 7.54
N GLY A 96 -10.46 6.99 6.79
CA GLY A 96 -11.56 7.53 5.96
C GLY A 96 -11.97 6.62 4.80
N ALA A 97 -11.16 5.63 4.45
CA ALA A 97 -11.44 4.61 3.45
C ALA A 97 -11.89 3.26 4.06
N MET A 98 -12.04 3.15 5.39
CA MET A 98 -12.29 1.89 6.08
C MET A 98 -13.75 1.76 6.56
N HIS A 99 -14.53 0.79 6.05
CA HIS A 99 -15.83 0.41 6.61
C HIS A 99 -16.37 -0.96 6.11
N PRO A 100 -16.31 -2.07 6.89
CA PRO A 100 -15.47 -2.29 8.07
C PRO A 100 -13.99 -2.52 7.72
N LEU A 101 -13.71 -2.94 6.49
CA LEU A 101 -12.38 -3.12 5.92
C LEU A 101 -12.03 -1.93 5.03
N LEU A 102 -10.77 -1.81 4.63
CA LEU A 102 -10.37 -0.85 3.60
C LEU A 102 -11.21 -1.05 2.33
N ALA A 103 -11.59 0.05 1.70
CA ALA A 103 -12.29 0.04 0.42
C ALA A 103 -11.52 -0.83 -0.58
N ALA A 104 -12.25 -1.68 -1.32
CA ALA A 104 -11.65 -2.77 -2.09
C ALA A 104 -10.46 -2.35 -2.99
N PRO A 105 -10.51 -1.22 -3.74
CA PRO A 105 -9.34 -0.79 -4.52
C PRO A 105 -8.11 -0.49 -3.66
N VAL A 106 -8.28 0.16 -2.50
CA VAL A 106 -7.18 0.50 -1.57
C VAL A 106 -6.58 -0.79 -0.99
N ARG A 107 -7.44 -1.71 -0.53
CA ARG A 107 -7.01 -2.99 0.02
C ARG A 107 -6.26 -3.83 -1.01
N SER A 108 -6.79 -3.95 -2.22
CA SER A 108 -6.17 -4.71 -3.31
C SER A 108 -4.83 -4.12 -3.75
N ASN A 109 -4.69 -2.79 -3.73
CA ASN A 109 -3.41 -2.15 -4.08
C ASN A 109 -2.36 -2.35 -2.98
N LEU A 110 -2.73 -2.25 -1.69
CA LEU A 110 -1.84 -2.63 -0.59
C LEU A 110 -1.36 -4.07 -0.72
N GLU A 111 -2.28 -5.01 -0.90
CA GLU A 111 -1.95 -6.43 -1.04
C GLU A 111 -1.01 -6.68 -2.23
N ARG A 112 -1.22 -5.97 -3.34
CA ARG A 112 -0.35 -6.04 -4.52
C ARG A 112 1.05 -5.48 -4.25
N SER A 113 1.17 -4.29 -3.66
CA SER A 113 2.47 -3.67 -3.37
C SER A 113 3.26 -4.50 -2.35
N ILE A 114 2.60 -5.01 -1.30
CA ILE A 114 3.25 -5.89 -0.31
C ILE A 114 3.69 -7.21 -0.96
N SER A 115 2.84 -7.81 -1.79
CA SER A 115 3.21 -9.03 -2.54
C SER A 115 4.43 -8.80 -3.44
N ALA A 116 4.49 -7.67 -4.13
CA ALA A 116 5.63 -7.32 -4.98
C ALA A 116 6.91 -7.14 -4.15
N GLY A 117 6.84 -6.49 -2.98
CA GLY A 117 7.96 -6.36 -2.05
C GLY A 117 8.46 -7.70 -1.52
N LEU A 118 7.55 -8.61 -1.15
CA LEU A 118 7.89 -9.96 -0.68
C LEU A 118 8.54 -10.83 -1.77
N VAL A 119 8.06 -10.73 -3.01
CA VAL A 119 8.68 -11.40 -4.17
C VAL A 119 10.09 -10.87 -4.38
N LEU A 120 10.27 -9.55 -4.42
CA LEU A 120 11.58 -8.92 -4.55
C LEU A 120 12.51 -9.35 -3.41
N TRP A 121 12.02 -9.38 -2.17
CA TRP A 121 12.80 -9.83 -1.01
C TRP A 121 13.29 -11.27 -1.18
N ALA A 122 12.42 -12.19 -1.61
CA ALA A 122 12.79 -13.58 -1.87
C ALA A 122 13.80 -13.72 -3.03
N GLU A 123 13.69 -12.89 -4.07
CA GLU A 123 14.64 -12.85 -5.19
C GLU A 123 16.03 -12.36 -4.75
N LEU A 124 16.09 -11.37 -3.85
CA LEU A 124 17.33 -10.84 -3.30
C LEU A 124 17.97 -11.81 -2.28
N HIS A 125 17.16 -12.60 -1.59
CA HIS A 125 17.59 -13.48 -0.49
C HIS A 125 17.21 -14.95 -0.74
N PRO A 126 17.66 -15.59 -1.82
CA PRO A 126 17.23 -16.95 -2.15
C PRO A 126 17.61 -17.99 -1.08
N GLY A 127 18.61 -17.69 -0.25
CA GLY A 127 19.07 -18.57 0.84
C GLY A 127 18.11 -18.72 2.02
N ILE A 128 17.12 -17.83 2.15
CA ILE A 128 16.15 -17.87 3.27
C ILE A 128 14.96 -18.77 2.95
N ILE A 129 14.76 -19.08 1.66
CA ILE A 129 13.59 -19.79 1.15
C ILE A 129 13.65 -21.26 1.57
N PRO A 130 12.66 -21.77 2.33
CA PRO A 130 12.61 -23.18 2.68
C PRO A 130 12.50 -24.09 1.45
N SER A 131 13.06 -25.29 1.55
CA SER A 131 13.10 -26.27 0.45
C SER A 131 11.73 -26.64 -0.11
N GLU A 132 10.69 -26.58 0.72
CA GLU A 132 9.29 -26.82 0.40
C GLU A 132 8.72 -25.79 -0.60
N PHE A 133 9.29 -24.58 -0.63
CA PHE A 133 8.87 -23.51 -1.53
C PHE A 133 9.85 -23.30 -2.70
N ALA A 134 11.13 -23.64 -2.52
CA ALA A 134 12.21 -23.28 -3.44
C ALA A 134 12.05 -23.81 -4.88
N SER A 135 11.36 -24.95 -5.06
CA SER A 135 11.17 -25.60 -6.37
C SER A 135 9.72 -25.62 -6.86
N ASP A 136 8.78 -25.01 -6.12
CA ASP A 136 7.37 -24.97 -6.48
C ASP A 136 6.86 -23.52 -6.50
N ALA A 137 6.66 -22.99 -7.71
CA ALA A 137 6.12 -21.65 -7.93
C ALA A 137 4.73 -21.46 -7.30
N THR A 138 3.92 -22.52 -7.18
CA THR A 138 2.62 -22.46 -6.52
C THR A 138 2.77 -22.33 -5.02
N ALA A 139 3.67 -23.10 -4.43
CA ALA A 139 3.99 -22.98 -3.00
C ALA A 139 4.49 -21.56 -2.68
N MET A 140 5.37 -20.99 -3.51
CA MET A 140 5.84 -19.62 -3.34
C MET A 140 4.70 -18.58 -3.44
N ARG A 141 3.78 -18.73 -4.41
CA ARG A 141 2.60 -17.85 -4.50
C ARG A 141 1.71 -17.94 -3.26
N ILE A 142 1.55 -19.13 -2.66
CA ILE A 142 0.80 -19.31 -1.41
C ILE A 142 1.51 -18.59 -0.25
N ALA A 143 2.83 -18.75 -0.12
CA ALA A 143 3.62 -18.10 0.91
C ALA A 143 3.53 -16.56 0.85
N VAL A 144 3.68 -15.99 -0.35
CA VAL A 144 3.56 -14.55 -0.58
C VAL A 144 2.14 -14.06 -0.29
N ALA A 145 1.11 -14.76 -0.79
CA ALA A 145 -0.28 -14.38 -0.54
C ALA A 145 -0.64 -14.42 0.95
N TYR A 146 -0.16 -15.44 1.67
CA TYR A 146 -0.37 -15.55 3.11
C TYR A 146 0.26 -14.37 3.87
N ALA A 147 1.53 -14.07 3.59
CA ALA A 147 2.22 -12.96 4.22
C ALA A 147 1.59 -11.60 3.87
N ALA A 148 1.31 -11.34 2.58
CA ALA A 148 0.70 -10.08 2.14
C ALA A 148 -0.69 -9.85 2.75
N ALA A 149 -1.57 -10.86 2.72
CA ALA A 149 -2.90 -10.75 3.31
C ALA A 149 -2.83 -10.61 4.85
N GLY A 150 -1.88 -11.28 5.50
CA GLY A 150 -1.60 -11.15 6.93
C GLY A 150 -1.17 -9.72 7.30
N THR A 151 -0.22 -9.14 6.58
CA THR A 151 0.24 -7.76 6.78
C THR A 151 -0.90 -6.76 6.56
N VAL A 152 -1.70 -6.89 5.50
CA VAL A 152 -2.87 -6.02 5.27
C VAL A 152 -3.85 -6.11 6.45
N GLY A 153 -4.15 -7.33 6.92
CA GLY A 153 -5.02 -7.52 8.08
C GLY A 153 -4.47 -6.88 9.36
N ALA A 154 -3.17 -6.98 9.59
CA ALA A 154 -2.51 -6.36 10.73
C ALA A 154 -2.51 -4.82 10.65
N VAL A 155 -2.29 -4.26 9.46
CA VAL A 155 -2.41 -2.82 9.20
C VAL A 155 -3.83 -2.34 9.48
N GLU A 156 -4.85 -3.07 9.04
CA GLU A 156 -6.25 -2.75 9.31
C GLU A 156 -6.56 -2.77 10.82
N GLU A 157 -6.06 -3.76 11.57
CA GLU A 157 -6.20 -3.79 13.04
C GLU A 157 -5.45 -2.65 13.73
N TRP A 158 -4.24 -2.32 13.27
CA TRP A 158 -3.48 -1.22 13.84
C TRP A 158 -4.16 0.14 13.60
N LEU A 159 -4.72 0.37 12.41
CA LEU A 159 -5.49 1.58 12.08
C LEU A 159 -6.75 1.74 12.94
N ARG A 160 -7.36 0.63 13.37
CA ARG A 160 -8.51 0.62 14.31
C ARG A 160 -8.09 0.92 15.73
N SER A 161 -6.85 0.56 16.10
CA SER A 161 -6.32 0.86 17.42
C SER A 161 -6.03 2.35 17.59
N GLU A 162 -5.98 2.80 18.84
CA GLU A 162 -5.49 4.13 19.21
C GLU A 162 -3.96 4.16 19.34
N ASP A 163 -3.26 3.09 18.96
CA ASP A 163 -1.80 2.96 19.06
C ASP A 163 -1.10 3.70 17.92
N ASP A 164 -0.14 4.56 18.27
CA ASP A 164 0.71 5.30 17.36
C ASP A 164 2.19 4.83 17.39
N ASP A 165 2.53 3.83 18.20
CA ASP A 165 3.88 3.27 18.30
C ASP A 165 4.19 2.35 17.10
N ILE A 166 4.79 2.96 16.07
CA ILE A 166 5.25 2.27 14.85
C ILE A 166 6.18 1.10 15.20
N GLU A 167 7.14 1.29 16.11
CA GLU A 167 8.12 0.24 16.42
C GLU A 167 7.45 -0.94 17.14
N ARG A 168 6.44 -0.69 17.98
CA ARG A 168 5.63 -1.75 18.57
C ARG A 168 4.84 -2.50 17.50
N ALA A 169 4.22 -1.79 16.57
CA ALA A 169 3.47 -2.41 15.47
C ALA A 169 4.40 -3.29 14.60
N VAL A 170 5.57 -2.80 14.20
CA VAL A 170 6.60 -3.58 13.47
C VAL A 170 6.94 -4.85 14.25
N ARG A 171 7.30 -4.74 15.54
CA ARG A 171 7.66 -5.91 16.36
C ARG A 171 6.54 -6.95 16.42
N LEU A 172 5.30 -6.53 16.59
CA LEU A 172 4.15 -7.43 16.69
C LEU A 172 3.86 -8.13 15.35
N ILE A 173 3.96 -7.42 14.23
CA ILE A 173 3.71 -7.99 12.90
C ILE A 173 4.81 -9.00 12.53
N LEU A 174 6.08 -8.65 12.77
CA LEU A 174 7.19 -9.58 12.53
C LEU A 174 7.09 -10.81 13.45
N ALA A 175 6.68 -10.65 14.70
CA ALA A 175 6.48 -11.78 15.62
C ALA A 175 5.33 -12.71 15.22
N ALA A 176 4.34 -12.21 14.47
CA ALA A 176 3.25 -13.01 13.91
C ALA A 176 3.60 -13.67 12.57
N SER A 177 4.72 -13.28 11.96
CA SER A 177 5.13 -13.71 10.62
C SER A 177 5.90 -15.05 10.66
N PRO A 178 5.87 -15.85 9.58
CA PRO A 178 6.73 -17.03 9.48
C PRO A 178 8.21 -16.67 9.62
N GLU A 179 8.92 -17.32 10.55
CA GLU A 179 10.30 -16.97 10.92
C GLU A 179 11.29 -16.94 9.75
N TRP A 180 11.06 -17.75 8.71
CA TRP A 180 11.99 -17.82 7.58
C TRP A 180 12.03 -16.53 6.75
N TRP A 181 10.99 -15.70 6.79
CA TRP A 181 11.02 -14.36 6.18
C TRP A 181 12.00 -13.42 6.89
N LEU A 182 12.31 -13.70 8.16
CA LEU A 182 13.13 -12.86 9.03
C LEU A 182 14.62 -13.23 9.03
N ARG A 183 14.99 -14.28 8.27
CA ARG A 183 16.36 -14.81 8.22
C ARG A 183 17.19 -14.16 7.14
#